data_AF-A0A1A9N3M2-F1
#
_entry.id   AF-A0A1A9N3M2-F1
#
_cell.length_a   1.000
_cell.length_b   1.000
_cell.length_c   1.000
_cell.angle_alpha   90.00
_cell.angle_beta   90.00
_cell.angle_gamma   90.00
#
_symmetry.space_group_name_H-M   'P 1'
#
loop_
_entity.id
_entity.type
_entity.pdbx_description
1 polymer ?
#
loop_
_entity_poly.entity_id
_entity_poly.type
_entity_poly.pdbx_seq_one_letter_code
_entity_poly.pdbx_strand_id
1 'polypeptide(L)'
;MTSTNRVAAAASAVLLACIASSAWADEPQKLSKDELMQVIPDSKVLSTGARGFIRRWTNDPSGSFVANWEAPPQFRHGTGNAQGTWKVNDKGQYCVHIEWEKLQAEGWCAFLQKTGDGKYGIADEGHSTWVPTTFELSK
;
A
#
# COMPACT_ATOMS: atom_id res chain seq x y z
N MET A 1 49.04 -27.10 -66.57
CA MET A 1 47.83 -26.30 -66.30
C MET A 1 47.60 -26.35 -64.81
N THR A 2 47.92 -25.27 -64.10
CA THR A 2 47.98 -25.23 -62.64
C THR A 2 47.18 -24.03 -62.14
N SER A 3 46.46 -24.28 -61.05
CA SER A 3 45.91 -23.30 -60.10
C SER A 3 44.62 -22.58 -60.49
N THR A 4 43.53 -22.97 -59.81
CA THR A 4 42.48 -22.02 -59.46
C THR A 4 42.08 -22.23 -58.00
N ASN A 5 42.31 -21.18 -57.21
CA ASN A 5 42.11 -21.05 -55.78
C ASN A 5 40.64 -21.23 -55.35
N ARG A 6 40.45 -21.84 -54.17
CA ARG A 6 39.23 -21.72 -53.37
C ARG A 6 39.23 -20.35 -52.69
N VAL A 7 38.16 -19.57 -52.84
CA VAL A 7 37.84 -18.43 -51.96
C VAL A 7 36.41 -18.64 -51.48
N ALA A 8 36.24 -18.74 -50.16
CA ALA A 8 34.97 -18.81 -49.46
C ALA A 8 34.52 -17.39 -49.06
N ALA A 9 33.23 -17.09 -49.17
CA ALA A 9 32.53 -16.00 -48.50
C ALA A 9 31.03 -16.12 -48.81
N ALA A 10 30.06 -15.76 -47.99
CA ALA A 10 29.91 -15.59 -46.54
C ALA A 10 28.38 -15.39 -46.38
N ALA A 11 27.70 -16.24 -45.60
CA ALA A 11 26.27 -16.08 -45.36
C ALA A 11 26.04 -14.96 -44.33
N SER A 12 25.36 -13.88 -44.73
CA SER A 12 24.92 -12.83 -43.80
C SER A 12 23.44 -13.05 -43.48
N ALA A 13 23.16 -13.64 -42.32
CA ALA A 13 21.83 -13.65 -41.74
C ALA A 13 21.67 -12.40 -40.87
N VAL A 14 20.76 -11.51 -41.24
CA VAL A 14 20.37 -10.35 -40.43
C VAL A 14 19.54 -10.87 -39.25
N LEU A 15 20.16 -10.93 -38.06
CA LEU A 15 19.46 -11.15 -36.80
C LEU A 15 18.72 -9.86 -36.43
N LEU A 16 17.41 -9.84 -36.67
CA LEU A 16 16.53 -8.83 -36.08
C LEU A 16 16.48 -9.09 -34.56
N ALA A 17 17.26 -8.35 -33.79
CA ALA A 17 17.19 -8.38 -32.34
C ALA A 17 15.85 -7.76 -31.91
N CYS A 18 14.92 -8.58 -31.44
CA CYS A 18 13.78 -8.09 -30.68
C CYS A 18 14.32 -7.44 -29.40
N ILE A 19 14.38 -6.11 -29.38
CA ILE A 19 14.63 -5.36 -28.16
C ILE A 19 13.35 -5.52 -27.32
N ALA A 20 13.30 -6.59 -26.53
CA ALA A 20 12.28 -6.72 -25.50
C ALA A 20 12.58 -5.66 -24.46
N SER A 21 11.95 -4.49 -24.59
CA SER A 21 11.79 -3.57 -23.47
C SER A 21 10.92 -4.28 -22.45
N SER A 22 11.52 -5.12 -21.60
CA SER A 22 10.90 -5.49 -20.34
C SER A 22 10.82 -4.20 -19.54
N ALA A 23 9.69 -3.50 -19.68
CA ALA A 23 9.26 -2.56 -18.67
C ALA A 23 9.22 -3.36 -17.37
N TRP A 24 10.24 -3.22 -16.55
CA TRP A 24 10.14 -3.61 -15.15
C TRP A 24 9.07 -2.69 -14.58
N ALA A 25 7.84 -3.18 -14.54
CA ALA A 25 6.86 -2.62 -13.63
C ALA A 25 7.49 -2.81 -12.25
N ASP A 26 7.88 -1.71 -11.59
CA ASP A 26 8.23 -1.76 -10.17
C ASP A 26 7.06 -2.44 -9.47
N GLU A 27 7.26 -3.66 -8.98
CA GLU A 27 6.29 -4.28 -8.09
C GLU A 27 6.08 -3.32 -6.92
N PRO A 28 4.84 -3.00 -6.54
CA PRO A 28 4.57 -2.10 -5.42
C PRO A 28 5.36 -2.50 -4.19
N GLN A 29 6.43 -1.76 -3.90
CA GLN A 29 7.39 -2.17 -2.88
C GLN A 29 6.77 -1.92 -1.50
N LYS A 30 6.57 -3.01 -0.75
CA LYS A 30 6.19 -2.97 0.66
C LYS A 30 7.25 -2.20 1.45
N LEU A 31 6.80 -1.28 2.29
CA LEU A 31 7.67 -0.54 3.19
C LEU A 31 8.27 -1.48 4.25
N SER A 32 9.55 -1.29 4.52
CA SER A 32 10.23 -1.91 5.65
C SER A 32 9.73 -1.35 6.99
N LYS A 33 10.03 -2.05 8.10
CA LYS A 33 9.72 -1.59 9.47
C LYS A 33 10.32 -0.21 9.74
N ASP A 34 11.57 0.02 9.32
CA ASP A 34 12.26 1.29 9.56
C ASP A 34 11.63 2.44 8.75
N GLU A 35 11.25 2.19 7.49
CA GLU A 35 10.50 3.17 6.70
C GLU A 35 9.14 3.48 7.32
N LEU A 36 8.41 2.44 7.79
CA LEU A 36 7.13 2.62 8.49
C LEU A 36 7.28 3.51 9.74
N MET A 37 8.33 3.28 10.53
CA MET A 37 8.59 4.09 11.72
C MET A 37 8.96 5.55 11.41
N GLN A 38 9.41 5.85 10.19
CA GLN A 38 9.66 7.23 9.74
C GLN A 38 8.38 7.92 9.24
N VAL A 39 7.49 7.17 8.59
CA VAL A 39 6.31 7.75 7.91
C VAL A 39 5.08 7.80 8.79
N ILE A 40 4.87 6.82 9.68
CA ILE A 40 3.63 6.74 10.47
C ILE A 40 3.50 7.87 11.50
N PRO A 41 4.51 8.20 12.33
CA PRO A 41 4.37 9.29 13.29
C PRO A 41 3.96 10.60 12.60
N ASP A 42 3.00 11.30 13.18
CA ASP A 42 2.38 12.53 12.66
C ASP A 42 1.64 12.41 11.33
N SER A 43 1.52 11.19 10.77
CA SER A 43 0.77 10.99 9.52
C SER A 43 -0.73 11.11 9.72
N LYS A 44 -1.41 11.60 8.69
CA LYS A 44 -2.87 11.63 8.58
C LYS A 44 -3.34 10.42 7.81
N VAL A 45 -4.38 9.79 8.33
CA VAL A 45 -5.03 8.64 7.69
C VAL A 45 -6.44 8.99 7.28
N LEU A 46 -6.79 8.61 6.05
CA LEU A 46 -8.16 8.49 5.57
C LEU A 46 -8.43 7.02 5.25
N SER A 47 -9.43 6.45 5.93
CA SER A 47 -9.80 5.04 5.78
C SER A 47 -11.29 4.92 5.50
N THR A 48 -11.67 4.06 4.56
CA THR A 48 -13.06 3.65 4.34
C THR A 48 -13.20 2.19 4.70
N GLY A 49 -14.16 1.85 5.58
CA GLY A 49 -14.47 0.46 5.93
C GLY A 49 -15.44 -0.21 4.94
N ALA A 50 -15.66 -1.52 5.09
CA ALA A 50 -16.48 -2.34 4.19
C ALA A 50 -17.93 -1.87 3.95
N ARG A 51 -18.49 -1.05 4.85
CA ARG A 51 -19.84 -0.48 4.73
C ARG A 51 -19.86 0.98 4.28
N GLY A 52 -18.73 1.53 3.83
CA GLY A 52 -18.59 2.92 3.40
C GLY A 52 -18.43 3.92 4.53
N PHE A 53 -18.22 3.47 5.77
CA PHE A 53 -17.91 4.36 6.89
C PHE A 53 -16.52 4.94 6.69
N ILE A 54 -16.45 6.27 6.66
CA ILE A 54 -15.20 7.00 6.52
C ILE A 54 -14.65 7.27 7.92
N ARG A 55 -13.35 7.05 8.10
CA ARG A 55 -12.60 7.26 9.33
C ARG A 55 -11.39 8.14 9.03
N ARG A 56 -11.11 9.07 9.94
CA ARG A 56 -10.01 10.03 9.83
C ARG A 56 -9.29 10.15 11.16
N TRP A 57 -7.98 10.04 11.15
CA TRP A 57 -7.16 10.28 12.34
C TRP A 57 -5.76 10.78 11.99
N THR A 58 -5.05 11.24 13.01
CA THR A 58 -3.61 11.53 12.95
C THR A 58 -2.91 10.62 13.94
N ASN A 59 -1.84 9.96 13.50
CA ASN A 59 -1.05 9.06 14.31
C ASN A 59 -0.13 9.87 15.24
N ASP A 60 -0.42 9.89 16.54
CA ASP A 60 0.47 10.48 17.53
C ASP A 60 1.75 9.64 17.63
N PRO A 61 2.96 10.23 17.69
CA PRO A 61 4.22 9.49 17.86
C PRO A 61 4.26 8.53 19.06
N SER A 62 3.42 8.73 20.08
CA SER A 62 3.28 7.85 21.23
C SER A 62 2.55 6.52 20.93
N GLY A 63 2.06 6.33 19.71
CA GLY A 63 1.29 5.13 19.33
C GLY A 63 -0.21 5.24 19.57
N SER A 64 -0.75 6.43 19.76
CA SER A 64 -2.18 6.67 20.00
C SER A 64 -2.80 7.56 18.92
N PHE A 65 -4.13 7.56 18.82
CA PHE A 65 -4.86 8.52 18.00
C PHE A 65 -6.33 8.61 18.44
N VAL A 66 -7.03 9.64 17.95
CA VAL A 66 -8.50 9.74 18.01
C VAL A 66 -9.07 9.65 16.60
N ALA A 67 -9.84 8.60 16.33
CA ALA A 67 -10.52 8.41 15.05
C ALA A 67 -11.84 9.14 15.04
N ASN A 68 -12.04 10.03 14.08
CA ASN A 68 -13.32 10.61 13.75
C ASN A 68 -13.97 9.79 12.64
N TRP A 69 -15.25 9.46 12.78
CA TRP A 69 -15.97 8.68 11.79
C TRP A 69 -17.23 9.38 11.28
N GLU A 70 -17.63 9.00 10.07
CA GLU A 70 -18.80 9.53 9.38
C GLU A 70 -19.54 8.38 8.67
N ALA A 71 -20.85 8.30 8.89
CA ALA A 71 -21.74 7.35 8.22
C ALA A 71 -21.96 7.79 6.77
N PRO A 72 -21.93 6.87 5.78
CA PRO A 72 -22.30 7.21 4.42
C PRO A 72 -23.81 7.44 4.31
N PRO A 73 -24.30 8.15 3.28
CA PRO A 73 -25.68 8.67 3.20
C PRO A 73 -26.79 7.63 3.38
N GLN A 74 -26.54 6.37 3.01
CA GLN A 74 -27.49 5.26 3.17
C GLN A 74 -27.73 4.86 4.64
N PHE A 75 -26.82 5.21 5.55
CA PHE A 75 -27.05 5.14 6.99
C PHE A 75 -27.41 6.55 7.46
N ARG A 76 -28.38 6.68 8.39
CA ARG A 76 -28.75 7.98 8.98
C ARG A 76 -27.48 8.76 9.33
N HIS A 77 -27.38 10.00 8.85
CA HIS A 77 -26.20 10.85 9.04
C HIS A 77 -25.74 10.82 10.50
N GLY A 78 -24.59 10.18 10.72
CA GLY A 78 -24.03 9.95 12.04
C GLY A 78 -22.54 10.26 11.98
N THR A 79 -22.07 10.97 12.98
CA THR A 79 -20.65 11.20 13.21
C THR A 79 -20.30 10.85 14.65
N GLY A 80 -19.02 10.62 14.90
CA GLY A 80 -18.54 10.41 16.26
C GLY A 80 -17.04 10.26 16.29
N ASN A 81 -16.53 9.92 17.47
CA ASN A 81 -15.12 9.66 17.68
C ASN A 81 -14.90 8.36 18.45
N ALA A 82 -13.68 7.85 18.39
CA ALA A 82 -13.21 6.69 19.13
C ALA A 82 -11.72 6.81 19.43
N GLN A 83 -11.31 6.27 20.58
CA GLN A 83 -9.90 6.14 20.93
C GLN A 83 -9.29 4.99 20.15
N GLY A 84 -8.04 5.16 19.71
CA GLY A 84 -7.32 4.09 19.05
C GLY A 84 -5.82 4.13 19.30
N THR A 85 -5.18 3.03 18.95
CA THR A 85 -3.73 2.86 19.05
C THR A 85 -3.19 2.32 17.74
N TRP A 86 -1.93 2.64 17.48
CA TRP A 86 -1.19 2.11 16.35
C TRP A 86 0.17 1.59 16.79
N LYS A 87 0.68 0.62 16.02
CA LYS A 87 2.05 0.12 16.15
C LYS A 87 2.55 -0.46 14.84
N VAL A 88 3.86 -0.60 14.71
CA VAL A 88 4.47 -1.45 13.68
C VAL A 88 4.88 -2.76 14.34
N ASN A 89 4.33 -3.88 13.88
CA ASN A 89 4.67 -5.19 14.43
C ASN A 89 6.03 -5.70 13.90
N ASP A 90 6.51 -6.83 14.42
CA ASP A 90 7.81 -7.40 14.02
C ASP A 90 7.86 -7.91 12.58
N LYS A 91 6.70 -8.07 11.94
CA LYS A 91 6.59 -8.41 10.52
C LYS A 91 6.66 -7.17 9.62
N GLY A 92 6.74 -5.96 10.18
CA GLY A 92 6.70 -4.73 9.40
C GLY A 92 5.30 -4.37 8.90
N GLN A 93 4.26 -4.65 9.69
CA GLN A 93 2.89 -4.26 9.38
C GLN A 93 2.45 -3.10 10.25
N TYR A 94 1.77 -2.12 9.65
CA TYR A 94 1.01 -1.10 10.37
C TYR A 94 -0.24 -1.75 10.97
N CYS A 95 -0.32 -1.77 12.29
CA CYS A 95 -1.43 -2.33 13.04
C CYS A 95 -2.22 -1.22 13.72
N VAL A 96 -3.54 -1.30 13.62
CA VAL A 96 -4.50 -0.36 14.18
C VAL A 96 -5.45 -1.09 15.11
N HIS A 97 -5.79 -0.47 16.23
CA HIS A 97 -6.82 -0.91 17.15
C HIS A 97 -7.71 0.27 17.54
N ILE A 98 -9.03 0.15 17.42
CA ILE A 98 -10.01 1.22 17.71
C ILE A 98 -11.11 0.70 18.62
N GLU A 99 -11.36 1.45 19.70
CA GLU A 99 -12.41 1.18 20.67
C GLU A 99 -13.68 1.96 20.34
N TRP A 100 -14.67 1.28 19.76
CA TRP A 100 -15.97 1.86 19.42
C TRP A 100 -16.96 1.70 20.59
N GLU A 101 -17.41 2.80 21.20
CA GLU A 101 -18.23 2.80 22.44
C GLU A 101 -19.45 1.83 22.42
N LYS A 102 -20.09 1.67 21.25
CA LYS A 102 -21.33 0.87 21.08
C LYS A 102 -21.18 -0.33 20.15
N LEU A 103 -19.97 -0.59 19.66
CA LEU A 103 -19.68 -1.65 18.69
C LEU A 103 -18.49 -2.49 19.16
N GLN A 104 -18.22 -3.59 18.47
CA GLN A 104 -17.00 -4.36 18.73
C GLN A 104 -15.77 -3.52 18.37
N ALA A 105 -14.71 -3.66 19.15
CA ALA A 105 -13.40 -3.08 18.83
C ALA A 105 -12.94 -3.54 17.45
N GLU A 106 -12.33 -2.63 16.72
CA GLU A 106 -11.79 -2.89 15.38
C GLU A 106 -10.28 -3.05 15.47
N GLY A 107 -9.76 -4.15 14.93
CA GLY A 107 -8.33 -4.42 14.91
C GLY A 107 -7.88 -5.02 13.59
N TRP A 108 -6.80 -4.50 13.01
CA TRP A 108 -6.20 -5.04 11.80
C TRP A 108 -4.71 -4.71 11.69
N CYS A 109 -3.98 -5.46 10.88
CA CYS A 109 -2.58 -5.23 10.54
C CYS A 109 -2.40 -5.36 9.02
N ALA A 110 -1.72 -4.40 8.41
CA ALA A 110 -1.49 -4.37 6.96
C ALA A 110 -0.05 -3.96 6.63
N PHE A 111 0.49 -4.52 5.55
CA PHE A 111 1.69 -3.96 4.93
C PHE A 111 1.29 -2.66 4.22
N LEU A 112 2.15 -1.65 4.25
CA LEU A 112 1.95 -0.43 3.45
C LEU A 112 2.93 -0.42 2.28
N GLN A 113 2.53 0.24 1.21
CA GLN A 113 3.36 0.53 0.03
C GLN A 113 3.26 2.02 -0.30
N LYS A 114 4.32 2.56 -0.89
CA LYS A 114 4.24 3.88 -1.54
C LYS A 114 3.24 3.79 -2.68
N THR A 115 2.30 4.72 -2.70
CA THR A 115 1.47 4.98 -3.88
C THR A 115 2.06 6.16 -4.64
N GLY A 116 1.51 6.49 -5.81
CA GLY A 116 1.83 7.76 -6.46
C GLY A 116 1.60 8.97 -5.53
N ASP A 117 2.18 10.11 -5.89
CA ASP A 117 1.95 11.42 -5.23
C ASP A 117 2.39 11.52 -3.76
N GLY A 118 3.37 10.72 -3.33
CA GLY A 118 3.92 10.79 -1.96
C GLY A 118 2.99 10.25 -0.88
N LYS A 119 1.94 9.52 -1.27
CA LYS A 119 0.98 8.87 -0.39
C LYS A 119 1.37 7.40 -0.15
N TYR A 120 0.70 6.77 0.80
CA TYR A 120 0.88 5.36 1.12
C TYR A 120 -0.46 4.63 1.20
N GLY A 121 -0.49 3.39 0.71
CA GLY A 121 -1.67 2.52 0.64
C GLY A 121 -1.37 1.14 1.23
N ILE A 122 -2.39 0.30 1.39
CA ILE A 122 -2.22 -1.10 1.84
C ILE A 122 -1.68 -1.96 0.69
N ALA A 123 -0.70 -2.81 0.99
CA ALA A 123 -0.05 -3.73 0.06
C ALA A 123 -0.60 -5.16 0.21
N ASP A 124 -1.20 -5.68 -0.85
CA ASP A 124 -1.92 -6.96 -0.97
C ASP A 124 -3.18 -7.13 -0.10
N GLU A 125 -4.30 -7.40 -0.78
CA GLU A 125 -5.64 -7.52 -0.23
C GLU A 125 -5.98 -8.95 0.18
N GLY A 126 -5.84 -9.24 1.48
CA GLY A 126 -6.69 -10.23 2.12
C GLY A 126 -7.94 -9.53 2.62
N HIS A 127 -9.08 -9.69 1.94
CA HIS A 127 -10.36 -9.09 2.34
C HIS A 127 -10.85 -9.68 3.68
N SER A 128 -10.27 -9.23 4.79
CA SER A 128 -10.96 -9.29 6.08
C SER A 128 -11.91 -8.09 6.14
N THR A 129 -13.10 -8.28 6.73
CA THR A 129 -14.08 -7.19 6.91
C THR A 129 -13.57 -6.03 7.77
N TRP A 130 -12.43 -6.23 8.43
CA TRP A 130 -11.79 -5.28 9.34
C TRP A 130 -10.70 -4.45 8.68
N VAL A 131 -10.15 -4.91 7.55
CA VAL A 131 -9.20 -4.10 6.77
C VAL A 131 -9.99 -3.05 5.97
N PRO A 132 -9.51 -1.80 5.90
CA PRO A 132 -10.17 -0.77 5.09
C PRO A 132 -10.28 -1.19 3.62
N THR A 133 -11.42 -0.89 2.99
CA THR A 133 -11.59 -1.01 1.53
C THR A 133 -10.81 0.06 0.78
N THR A 134 -10.65 1.24 1.38
CA THR A 134 -9.71 2.25 0.89
C THR A 134 -8.88 2.77 2.06
N PHE A 135 -7.60 3.00 1.82
CA PHE A 135 -6.67 3.52 2.81
C PHE A 135 -5.69 4.48 2.15
N GLU A 136 -5.56 5.66 2.73
CA GLU A 136 -4.55 6.64 2.38
C GLU A 136 -3.87 7.13 3.65
N LEU A 137 -2.54 7.09 3.64
CA LEU A 137 -1.69 7.72 4.64
C LEU A 137 -0.86 8.81 3.95
N SER A 138 -0.81 9.99 4.57
CA SER A 138 -0.04 11.15 4.10
C SER A 138 0.66 11.86 5.25
N LYS A 139 1.76 12.57 4.95
CA LYS A 139 2.46 13.47 5.87
C LYS A 139 1.95 14.90 5.70
#